data_AF-A0AA36UUC6-F1
#
_entry.id   AF-A0AA36UUC6-F1
#
_cell.length_a   1.000
_cell.length_b   1.000
_cell.length_c   1.000
_cell.angle_alpha   90.00
_cell.angle_beta   90.00
_cell.angle_gamma   90.00
#
_symmetry.space_group_name_H-M   'P 1'
#
loop_
_entity.id
_entity.type
_entity.pdbx_description
1 polymer ?
#
loop_
_entity_poly.entity_id
_entity_poly.type
_entity_poly.pdbx_seq_one_letter_code
_entity_poly.pdbx_strand_id
1 'polypeptide(L)'
;MRIVSFTEARNSLKAVLDGVVNDADTTVITRRDSEDAVVMSLDYYNSLMETVHLLRSPQNAEHLNRSIAQYRAGKTTAQELIDE
;
A
#
# COMPACT_ATOMS: atom_id res chain seq x y z
N MET A 1 11.50 -3.11 4.39
CA MET A 1 11.36 -4.47 3.88
C MET A 1 12.28 -5.42 4.63
N ARG A 2 11.73 -6.44 5.28
CA ARG A 2 12.48 -7.48 6.01
C ARG A 2 12.49 -8.78 5.21
N ILE A 3 13.58 -9.54 5.24
CA ILE A 3 13.67 -10.86 4.61
C ILE A 3 13.88 -11.90 5.73
N VAL A 4 13.07 -12.94 5.75
CA VAL A 4 13.17 -14.04 6.72
C VAL A 4 13.03 -15.38 6.00
N SER A 5 13.66 -16.42 6.54
CA SER A 5 13.43 -17.77 6.06
C SER A 5 12.04 -18.29 6.46
N PHE A 6 11.51 -19.26 5.72
CA PHE A 6 10.28 -19.96 6.09
C PHE A 6 10.29 -20.49 7.52
N THR A 7 11.42 -21.04 7.98
CA THR A 7 11.54 -21.58 9.34
C THR A 7 11.43 -20.50 10.40
N GLU A 8 12.06 -19.34 10.20
CA GLU A 8 11.96 -18.19 11.11
C GLU A 8 10.53 -17.63 11.12
N ALA A 9 9.94 -17.43 9.94
CA ALA A 9 8.57 -16.96 9.82
C ALA A 9 7.58 -17.89 10.52
N ARG A 10 7.74 -19.21 10.36
CA ARG A 10 6.90 -20.21 11.03
C ARG A 10 7.05 -20.16 12.55
N ASN A 11 8.28 -20.07 13.05
CA ASN A 11 8.55 -20.09 14.48
C ASN A 11 8.18 -18.77 15.18
N SER A 12 8.01 -17.67 14.44
CA SER A 12 7.74 -16.34 14.99
C SER A 12 6.66 -15.58 14.22
N LEU A 13 5.65 -16.30 13.71
CA LEU A 13 4.63 -15.74 12.81
C LEU A 13 3.90 -14.54 13.41
N LYS A 14 3.56 -14.60 14.70
CA LYS A 14 2.92 -13.48 15.40
C LYS A 14 3.78 -12.20 15.31
N ALA A 15 5.07 -12.30 15.62
CA ALA A 15 5.98 -11.16 15.57
C ALA A 15 6.17 -10.62 14.14
N VAL A 16 6.13 -11.49 13.13
CA VAL A 16 6.15 -11.08 11.73
C VAL A 16 4.88 -10.29 11.38
N LEU A 17 3.70 -10.77 11.79
CA LEU A 17 2.43 -10.08 11.56
C LEU A 17 2.36 -8.74 12.30
N ASP A 18 2.73 -8.73 13.58
CA ASP A 18 2.77 -7.51 14.38
C ASP A 18 3.73 -6.48 13.77
N GLY A 19 4.89 -6.92 13.26
CA GLY A 19 5.85 -6.06 12.58
C GLY A 19 5.29 -5.41 11.32
N VAL A 20 4.70 -6.19 10.40
CA VAL A 20 4.15 -5.63 9.15
C VAL A 20 2.96 -4.69 9.39
N VAL A 21 2.21 -4.88 10.47
CA VAL A 21 1.10 -4.00 10.86
C VAL A 21 1.64 -2.70 11.47
N ASN A 22 2.57 -2.77 12.41
CA ASN A 22 3.07 -1.60 13.14
C ASN A 22 3.97 -0.71 12.28
N ASP A 23 4.80 -1.31 11.43
CA ASP A 23 5.78 -0.58 10.62
C ASP A 23 5.24 -0.19 9.24
N ALA A 24 3.99 -0.59 8.92
CA ALA A 24 3.39 -0.44 7.58
C ALA A 24 4.33 -0.89 6.45
N ASP A 25 5.05 -1.98 6.68
CA ASP A 25 6.12 -2.49 5.83
C ASP A 25 5.84 -3.94 5.40
N THR A 26 6.63 -4.45 4.48
CA THR A 26 6.51 -5.80 3.93
C THR A 26 7.62 -6.71 4.43
N THR A 27 7.27 -7.98 4.66
CA THR A 27 8.22 -9.05 4.95
C THR A 27 8.22 -10.09 3.83
N VAL A 28 9.39 -10.36 3.26
CA VAL A 28 9.61 -11.43 2.29
C VAL A 28 9.99 -12.71 3.04
N ILE A 29 9.25 -13.78 2.79
CA ILE A 29 9.51 -15.13 3.30
C ILE A 29 10.17 -15.94 2.20
N THR A 30 11.44 -16.30 2.41
CA THR A 30 12.19 -17.13 1.48
C THR A 30 11.96 -18.61 1.73
N ARG A 31 11.76 -19.38 0.65
CA ARG A 31 11.52 -20.83 0.72
C ARG A 31 12.60 -21.56 -0.09
N ARG A 32 13.14 -22.65 0.47
CA ARG A 32 14.24 -23.40 -0.18
C ARG A 32 13.81 -24.10 -1.46
N ASP A 33 12.59 -24.66 -1.47
CA ASP A 33 12.10 -25.52 -2.55
C ASP A 33 10.82 -24.94 -3.22
N SER A 34 10.56 -23.64 -3.08
CA SER A 34 9.41 -22.96 -3.70
C SER A 34 9.66 -21.46 -3.80
N GLU A 35 8.82 -20.75 -4.55
CA GLU A 35 8.93 -19.29 -4.76
C GLU A 35 8.83 -18.50 -3.45
N ASP A 36 9.36 -17.30 -3.40
CA ASP A 36 9.23 -16.46 -2.20
C ASP A 36 7.79 -15.92 -2.04
N ALA A 37 7.41 -15.60 -0.81
CA ALA A 37 6.11 -15.01 -0.50
C ALA A 37 6.26 -13.67 0.20
N VAL A 38 5.35 -12.74 -0.03
CA VAL A 38 5.32 -11.44 0.68
C VAL A 38 4.18 -11.43 1.68
N VAL A 39 4.47 -11.00 2.90
CA VAL A 39 3.50 -10.72 3.95
C VAL A 39 3.48 -9.22 4.19
N MET A 40 2.29 -8.66 4.28
CA MET A 40 2.04 -7.25 4.55
C MET A 40 0.73 -7.09 5.32
N SER A 41 0.51 -5.92 5.95
CA SER A 41 -0.78 -5.64 6.58
C SER A 41 -1.90 -5.54 5.55
N LEU A 42 -3.14 -5.84 5.96
CA LEU A 42 -4.32 -5.70 5.10
C LEU A 42 -4.53 -4.25 4.67
N ASP A 43 -4.32 -3.30 5.58
CA ASP A 43 -4.46 -1.88 5.31
C ASP A 43 -3.46 -1.40 4.25
N TYR A 44 -2.20 -1.85 4.36
CA TYR A 44 -1.18 -1.55 3.36
C TYR A 44 -1.49 -2.19 2.00
N TYR A 45 -1.96 -3.44 1.99
CA TYR A 45 -2.42 -4.10 0.77
C TYR A 45 -3.57 -3.33 0.09
N ASN A 46 -4.59 -2.93 0.86
CA ASN A 46 -5.72 -2.17 0.32
C ASN A 46 -5.28 -0.81 -0.24
N SER A 47 -4.40 -0.11 0.47
CA SER A 47 -3.84 1.17 0.02
C SER A 47 -3.05 1.04 -1.29
N LEU A 48 -2.26 -0.02 -1.43
CA LEU A 48 -1.55 -0.33 -2.67
C LEU A 48 -2.52 -0.64 -3.81
N MET A 49 -3.53 -1.48 -3.55
CA MET A 49 -4.51 -1.86 -4.56
C MET A 49 -5.36 -0.68 -5.03
N GLU A 50 -5.75 0.22 -4.12
CA GLU A 50 -6.46 1.46 -4.47
C GLU A 50 -5.59 2.39 -5.31
N THR A 51 -4.30 2.53 -4.95
CA THR A 51 -3.35 3.31 -5.75
C THR A 51 -3.21 2.73 -7.17
N VAL A 52 -3.07 1.40 -7.29
CA VAL A 52 -3.02 0.71 -8.59
C VAL A 52 -4.33 0.93 -9.36
N HIS A 53 -5.47 0.87 -8.68
CA HIS A 53 -6.78 1.11 -9.30
C HIS A 53 -6.88 2.53 -9.88
N LEU A 54 -6.57 3.56 -9.08
CA LEU A 54 -6.61 4.96 -9.49
C LEU A 54 -5.65 5.24 -10.66
N LEU A 55 -4.47 4.61 -10.67
CA LEU A 55 -3.46 4.83 -11.70
C LEU A 55 -3.63 3.95 -12.95
N ARG A 56 -4.61 3.04 -12.97
CA ARG A 56 -4.80 2.08 -14.08
C ARG A 56 -5.15 2.76 -15.40
N SER A 57 -5.88 3.86 -15.38
CA SER A 57 -6.20 4.65 -16.57
C SER A 57 -5.20 5.80 -16.70
N PRO A 58 -4.47 5.92 -17.84
CA PRO A 58 -3.56 7.04 -18.07
C PRO A 58 -4.25 8.40 -17.93
N GLN A 59 -5.48 8.51 -18.45
CA GLN A 59 -6.28 9.74 -18.36
C GLN A 59 -6.64 10.08 -16.90
N ASN A 60 -7.03 9.08 -16.11
CA ASN A 60 -7.32 9.29 -14.69
C ASN A 60 -6.05 9.64 -13.90
N ALA A 61 -4.92 8.98 -14.19
CA ALA A 61 -3.65 9.26 -13.56
C ALA A 61 -3.17 10.70 -13.85
N GLU A 62 -3.26 11.15 -15.11
CA GLU A 62 -2.95 12.53 -15.49
C GLU A 62 -3.87 13.55 -14.81
N HIS A 63 -5.18 13.27 -14.78
CA HIS A 63 -6.16 14.11 -14.11
C HIS A 63 -5.85 14.22 -12.61
N LEU A 64 -5.65 13.09 -11.93
CA LEU A 64 -5.34 13.04 -10.50
C LEU A 64 -4.04 13.79 -10.17
N ASN A 65 -2.97 13.56 -10.96
CA ASN A 65 -1.70 14.26 -10.77
C ASN A 65 -1.85 15.78 -10.93
N ARG A 66 -2.65 16.23 -11.91
CA ARG A 66 -2.95 17.65 -12.11
C ARG A 66 -3.70 18.25 -10.93
N SER A 67 -4.73 17.55 -10.43
CA SER A 67 -5.52 18.00 -9.27
C SER A 67 -4.68 18.06 -8.00
N ILE A 68 -3.80 17.08 -7.76
CA ILE A 68 -2.84 17.10 -6.63
C ILE A 68 -1.88 18.29 -6.76
N ALA A 69 -1.37 18.59 -7.95
CA ALA A 69 -0.48 19.73 -8.18
C ALA A 69 -1.19 21.07 -7.94
N GLN A 70 -2.45 21.21 -8.39
CA GLN A 70 -3.28 22.38 -8.11
C GLN A 70 -3.52 22.55 -6.61
N TYR A 71 -3.88 21.47 -5.90
CA TYR A 71 -4.08 21.48 -4.45
C TYR A 71 -2.82 21.94 -3.70
N ARG A 72 -1.66 21.36 -4.02
CA ARG A 72 -0.37 21.75 -3.41
C ARG A 72 0.02 23.21 -3.71
N ALA A 73 -0.41 23.74 -4.85
CA ALA A 73 -0.20 25.13 -5.23
C ALA A 73 -1.26 26.10 -4.64
N GLY A 74 -2.19 25.62 -3.81
CA GLY A 74 -3.28 26.41 -3.24
C GLY A 74 -4.34 26.84 -4.25
N LYS A 75 -4.36 26.24 -5.45
CA LYS A 75 -5.34 26.53 -6.51
C LYS A 75 -6.63 25.75 -6.28
N THR A 76 -7.23 25.93 -5.11
CA THR A 76 -8.46 25.25 -4.67
C THR A 76 -9.57 26.25 -4.42
N THR A 77 -10.80 25.87 -4.75
CA THR A 77 -11.99 26.64 -4.42
C THR A 77 -12.81 25.86 -3.40
N ALA A 78 -13.08 26.45 -2.25
CA ALA A 78 -14.02 25.87 -1.28
C ALA A 78 -15.44 25.97 -1.84
N GLN A 79 -16.18 24.88 -1.76
CA GLN A 79 -17.58 24.80 -2.18
C GLN A 79 -18.35 24.11 -1.06
N GLU A 80 -19.58 24.55 -0.79
CA GLU A 80 -20.48 23.82 0.10
C GLU A 80 -20.96 22.55 -0.61
N LEU A 81 -21.31 21.53 0.18
CA LEU A 81 -21.96 20.34 -0.37
C LEU A 81 -23.33 20.76 -0.90
N ILE A 82 -23.68 20.26 -2.07
CA ILE A 82 -25.02 20.47 -2.63
C ILE A 82 -25.93 19.44 -1.94
N ASP A 83 -26.97 19.90 -1.25
CA ASP A 83 -28.03 19.04 -0.71
C ASP A 83 -28.84 18.42 -1.87
N GLU A 84 -29.34 17.18 -1.71
CA GLU A 84 -30.16 16.47 -2.72
C GLU A 84 -31.48 17.17 -3.05
#